data_AF-A0A4Q6AIJ9-F1
#
_entry.id   AF-A0A4Q6AIJ9-F1
#
_cell.length_a   1.000
_cell.length_b   1.000
_cell.length_c   1.000
_cell.angle_alpha   90.00
_cell.angle_beta   90.00
_cell.angle_gamma   90.00
#
_symmetry.space_group_name_H-M   'P 1'
#
loop_
_entity.id
_entity.type
_entity.pdbx_description
1 polymer ?
#
loop_
_entity_poly.entity_id
_entity_poly.type
_entity_poly.pdbx_seq_one_letter_code
_entity_poly.pdbx_strand_id
1 'polypeptide(L)'
;MLTVSLSGVRFHAPVGLYPQEAFIHNEIEMHIAVSQPAPIDDLPLIDYTILHQIAADAVAEPTALLETLVQRIVGRITEEY
;
A
#
# COMPACT_ATOMS: atom_id res chain seq x y z
N MET A 1 -14.73 -2.00 15.88
CA MET A 1 -13.93 -1.95 14.64
C MET A 1 -12.49 -2.24 15.01
N LEU A 2 -11.89 -3.24 14.39
CA LEU A 2 -10.47 -3.53 14.52
C LEU A 2 -9.74 -2.74 13.43
N THR A 3 -8.73 -1.97 13.81
CA THR A 3 -7.91 -1.19 12.87
C THR A 3 -6.46 -1.60 13.01
N VAL A 4 -5.84 -1.93 11.88
CA VAL A 4 -4.40 -2.15 11.77
C VAL A 4 -3.82 -1.10 10.86
N SER A 5 -2.73 -0.48 11.30
CA SER A 5 -2.05 0.57 10.54
C SER A 5 -0.56 0.30 10.40
N LEU A 6 -0.05 0.55 9.19
CA LEU A 6 1.36 0.62 8.86
C LEU A 6 1.69 2.09 8.61
N SER A 7 2.66 2.62 9.34
CA SER A 7 3.10 4.02 9.23
C SER A 7 4.59 4.08 8.96
N GLY A 8 5.01 5.06 8.16
CA GLY A 8 6.44 5.30 7.89
C GLY A 8 7.07 4.25 7.00
N VAL A 9 6.29 3.57 6.16
CA VAL A 9 6.83 2.61 5.20
C VAL A 9 7.41 3.39 4.02
N ARG A 10 8.71 3.21 3.76
CA ARG A 10 9.43 3.94 2.72
C ARG A 10 9.86 3.01 1.61
N PHE A 11 9.64 3.42 0.37
CA PHE A 11 10.07 2.69 -0.81
C PHE A 11 10.79 3.59 -1.79
N HIS A 12 11.75 3.02 -2.51
CA HIS A 12 12.34 3.63 -3.70
C HIS A 12 11.57 3.13 -4.92
N ALA A 13 10.86 4.02 -5.58
CA ALA A 13 9.83 3.70 -6.54
C ALA A 13 10.05 4.41 -7.89
N PRO A 14 9.85 3.75 -9.03
CA PRO A 14 9.85 4.37 -10.36
C PRO A 14 8.52 5.12 -10.61
N VAL A 15 8.21 6.06 -9.72
CA VAL A 15 6.98 6.87 -9.80
C VAL A 15 7.34 8.27 -10.22
N GLY A 16 6.72 8.75 -11.29
CA GLY A 16 6.93 10.11 -11.75
C GLY A 16 6.42 10.34 -13.17
N LEU A 17 6.05 11.58 -13.48
CA LEU A 17 5.55 11.97 -14.80
C LEU A 17 6.70 12.05 -15.80
N TYR A 18 7.90 12.38 -15.34
CA TYR A 18 9.06 12.58 -16.19
C TYR A 18 9.83 11.27 -16.40
N PRO A 19 10.29 10.97 -17.63
CA PRO A 19 11.07 9.77 -17.91
C PRO A 19 12.33 9.62 -17.04
N GLN A 20 12.90 10.73 -16.57
CA GLN A 20 14.05 10.75 -15.69
C GLN A 20 13.73 10.20 -14.29
N GLU A 21 12.52 10.43 -13.79
CA GLU A 21 12.07 9.96 -12.47
C GLU A 21 11.89 8.44 -12.46
N ALA A 22 11.43 7.87 -13.57
CA ALA A 22 11.35 6.42 -13.75
C ALA A 22 12.72 5.73 -13.73
N PHE A 23 13.81 6.46 -14.00
CA PHE A 23 15.19 5.94 -13.99
C PHE A 23 15.92 6.21 -12.67
N ILE A 24 15.76 7.41 -12.10
CA ILE A 24 16.43 7.82 -10.85
C ILE A 24 15.73 7.21 -9.63
N HIS A 25 14.43 6.91 -9.76
CA HIS A 25 13.50 6.56 -8.68
C HIS A 25 13.27 7.71 -7.70
N ASN A 26 12.09 7.71 -7.10
CA ASN A 26 11.69 8.63 -6.05
C ASN A 26 11.53 7.88 -4.72
N GLU A 27 11.87 8.53 -3.61
CA GLU A 27 11.55 8.02 -2.28
C GLU A 27 10.11 8.41 -1.94
N ILE A 28 9.28 7.42 -1.65
CA ILE A 28 7.88 7.61 -1.25
C ILE A 28 7.68 7.09 0.16
N GLU A 29 6.97 7.85 0.98
CA GLU A 29 6.51 7.43 2.31
C GLU A 29 5.01 7.14 2.25
N MET A 30 4.60 6.00 2.79
CA MET A 30 3.22 5.55 2.77
C MET A 30 2.69 5.27 4.18
N HIS A 31 1.42 5.62 4.36
CA HIS A 31 0.64 5.30 5.55
C HIS A 31 -0.60 4.52 5.10
N ILE A 32 -0.75 3.30 5.60
CA ILE A 32 -1.84 2.39 5.25
C ILE A 32 -2.60 2.07 6.54
N ALA A 33 -3.91 2.27 6.54
CA ALA A 33 -4.77 1.89 7.65
C ALA A 33 -5.97 1.12 7.12
N VAL A 34 -6.15 -0.11 7.62
CA VAL A 34 -7.26 -0.99 7.26
C VAL A 34 -8.12 -1.17 8.50
N SER A 35 -9.43 -0.97 8.35
CA SER A 35 -10.38 -1.11 9.45
C SER A 35 -11.53 -2.00 9.04
N GLN A 36 -11.83 -3.00 9.87
CA GLN A 36 -12.92 -3.94 9.63
C GLN A 36 -13.83 -4.08 10.85
N PRO A 37 -15.13 -4.39 10.65
CA PRO A 37 -16.00 -4.81 11.73
C PRO A 37 -15.43 -6.07 12.40
N ALA A 38 -15.28 -6.05 13.72
CA ALA A 38 -14.81 -7.18 14.50
C ALA A 38 -15.80 -7.39 15.65
N PRO A 39 -16.63 -8.45 15.61
CA PRO A 39 -17.46 -8.84 16.75
C PRO A 39 -16.58 -9.31 17.91
N ILE A 40 -17.11 -9.31 19.14
CA ILE A 40 -16.33 -9.65 20.35
C ILE A 40 -15.86 -11.11 20.33
N ASP A 41 -16.63 -11.99 19.67
CA ASP A 41 -16.39 -13.43 19.64
C ASP A 41 -15.49 -13.88 18.47
N ASP A 42 -15.25 -13.03 17.47
CA ASP A 42 -14.39 -13.32 16.33
C ASP A 42 -13.56 -12.08 16.00
N LEU A 43 -12.25 -12.18 16.26
CA LEU A 43 -11.27 -11.14 15.99
C LEU A 43 -10.58 -11.46 14.66
N PRO A 44 -11.09 -10.95 13.52
CA PRO A 44 -10.49 -11.22 12.22
C PRO A 44 -9.07 -10.64 12.19
N LEU A 45 -8.09 -11.49 11.86
CA LEU A 45 -6.68 -11.12 11.83
C LEU A 45 -6.39 -10.30 10.56
N ILE A 46 -5.94 -9.05 10.73
CA ILE A 46 -5.35 -8.27 9.64
C ILE A 46 -3.84 -8.45 9.72
N ASP A 47 -3.27 -9.16 8.76
CA ASP A 47 -1.83 -9.41 8.70
C ASP A 47 -1.12 -8.22 8.05
N TYR A 48 -0.33 -7.50 8.85
CA TYR A 48 0.46 -6.36 8.39
C TYR A 48 1.57 -6.76 7.41
N THR A 49 2.04 -8.01 7.44
CA THR A 49 3.04 -8.50 6.48
C THR A 49 2.46 -8.58 5.08
N ILE A 50 1.19 -8.99 4.96
CA ILE A 50 0.46 -9.00 3.69
C ILE A 50 0.25 -7.56 3.20
N LEU A 51 -0.15 -6.64 4.07
CA LEU A 51 -0.32 -5.22 3.71
C LEU A 51 0.99 -4.61 3.21
N HIS A 52 2.11 -4.90 3.86
CA HIS A 52 3.43 -4.47 3.41
C HIS A 52 3.80 -5.09 2.05
N GLN A 53 3.51 -6.38 1.85
CA GLN A 53 3.81 -7.06 0.59
C GLN A 53 3.02 -6.48 -0.58
N ILE A 54 1.71 -6.24 -0.40
CA ILE A 54 0.85 -5.59 -1.39
C ILE A 54 1.41 -4.23 -1.79
N ALA A 55 1.84 -3.43 -0.81
CA ALA A 55 2.47 -2.14 -1.03
C ALA A 55 3.79 -2.27 -1.81
N ALA A 56 4.66 -3.20 -1.41
CA ALA A 56 5.95 -3.43 -2.08
C ALA A 56 5.78 -3.84 -3.55
N ASP A 57 4.86 -4.77 -3.82
CA ASP A 57 4.54 -5.23 -5.17
C ASP A 57 3.98 -4.09 -6.03
N ALA A 58 3.05 -3.30 -5.48
CA ALA A 58 2.43 -2.19 -6.22
C ALA A 58 3.45 -1.12 -6.61
N VAL A 59 4.44 -0.88 -5.75
CA VAL A 59 5.51 0.09 -5.95
C VAL A 59 6.56 -0.39 -6.96
N ALA A 60 6.74 -1.70 -7.13
CA ALA A 60 7.67 -2.26 -8.11
C ALA A 60 7.25 -1.96 -9.56
N GLU A 61 5.96 -1.72 -9.80
CA GLU A 61 5.42 -1.37 -11.12
C GLU A 61 5.53 0.14 -11.40
N PRO A 62 6.24 0.57 -12.45
CA PRO A 62 6.31 1.97 -12.83
C PRO A 62 4.93 2.59 -13.05
N THR A 63 4.74 3.81 -12.56
CA THR A 63 3.51 4.59 -12.76
C THR A 63 3.81 6.07 -12.80
N ALA A 64 3.03 6.82 -13.59
CA ALA A 64 3.18 8.27 -13.66
C ALA A 64 2.58 8.98 -12.43
N LEU A 65 1.54 8.40 -11.84
CA LEU A 65 0.70 9.03 -10.83
C LEU A 65 0.68 8.24 -9.52
N LEU A 66 0.74 8.94 -8.40
CA LEU A 66 0.58 8.36 -7.06
C LEU A 66 -0.84 7.83 -6.87
N GLU A 67 -1.83 8.44 -7.50
CA GLU A 67 -3.22 8.02 -7.47
C GLU A 67 -3.39 6.61 -8.05
N THR A 68 -2.65 6.29 -9.12
CA THR A 68 -2.66 4.93 -9.70
C THR A 68 -2.02 3.92 -8.75
N LEU A 69 -0.93 4.31 -8.06
CA LEU A 69 -0.32 3.47 -7.03
C LEU A 69 -1.31 3.19 -5.89
N VAL A 70 -1.96 4.22 -5.37
CA VAL A 70 -2.97 4.10 -4.31
C VAL A 70 -4.14 3.23 -4.76
N GLN A 71 -4.65 3.41 -5.99
CA GLN A 71 -5.72 2.58 -6.54
C GLN A 71 -5.34 1.09 -6.63
N ARG A 72 -4.10 0.78 -7.04
CA ARG A 72 -3.60 -0.61 -7.06
C ARG A 72 -3.56 -1.21 -5.66
N ILE A 73 -3.02 -0.46 -4.69
CA ILE A 73 -2.92 -0.91 -3.29
C ILE A 73 -4.31 -1.14 -2.70
N VAL A 74 -5.21 -0.16 -2.83
CA VAL A 74 -6.58 -0.26 -2.30
C VAL A 74 -7.35 -1.39 -2.97
N GLY A 75 -7.23 -1.55 -4.30
CA GLY A 75 -7.86 -2.64 -5.04
C GLY A 75 -7.45 -4.00 -4.49
N ARG A 76 -6.14 -4.25 -4.35
CA ARG A 76 -5.61 -5.50 -3.80
C ARG A 76 -6.02 -5.75 -2.35
N ILE A 77 -5.98 -4.72 -1.49
CA ILE A 77 -6.41 -4.86 -0.09
C ILE A 77 -7.90 -5.23 -0.01
N THR A 78 -8.74 -4.66 -0.87
CA THR A 78 -10.18 -4.95 -0.92
C THR A 78 -10.51 -6.34 -1.47
N GLU A 79 -9.61 -6.93 -2.26
CA GLU A 79 -9.75 -8.31 -2.74
C GLU A 79 -9.35 -9.33 -1.67
N GLU A 80 -8.40 -8.99 -0.80
CA GLU A 80 -7.91 -9.85 0.27
C GLU A 80 -8.77 -9.82 1.55
N TYR A 81 -9.44 -8.70 1.84
CA TYR A 81 -10.26 -8.46 3.05
C TYR A 81 -11.67 -7.98 2.72
#